data_AF-A0A916R7L0-F1
#
_entry.id   AF-A0A916R7L0-F1
#
_cell.length_a   1.000
_cell.length_b   1.000
_cell.length_c   1.000
_cell.angle_alpha   90.00
_cell.angle_beta   90.00
_cell.angle_gamma   90.00
#
_symmetry.space_group_name_H-M   'P 1'
#
loop_
_entity.id
_entity.type
_entity.pdbx_description
1 polymer ?
#
loop_
_entity_poly.entity_id
_entity_poly.type
_entity_poly.pdbx_seq_one_letter_code
_entity_poly.pdbx_strand_id
1 'polypeptide(L)' 'MTSSTVFTSNRSQAVRLPKAVAFPENVHQVDILKIGRSRVIVPKGKRWDDLFLHGPRKV' A
#
# COMPACT_ATOMS: atom_id res chain seq x y z
N MET A 1 -6.60 0.28 17.00
CA MET A 1 -5.24 0.28 16.45
C MET A 1 -4.83 -1.16 16.24
N THR A 2 -4.34 -1.52 15.06
CA THR A 2 -3.95 -2.90 14.74
C THR A 2 -2.44 -2.95 14.57
N SER A 3 -1.79 -3.87 15.29
CA SER A 3 -0.35 -4.08 15.23
C SER A 3 -0.04 -5.39 14.50
N SER A 4 1.10 -5.45 13.84
CA SER A 4 1.57 -6.66 13.16
C SER A 4 3.10 -6.66 13.14
N THR A 5 3.66 -7.82 12.82
CA THR A 5 5.11 -8.04 12.82
C THR A 5 5.69 -7.78 11.44
N VAL A 6 6.83 -7.07 11.40
CA VAL A 6 7.70 -7.02 10.22
C VAL A 6 8.54 -8.30 10.21
N PHE A 7 8.56 -9.01 9.10
CA PHE A 7 9.39 -10.20 8.92
C PHE A 7 10.15 -10.13 7.60
N THR A 8 11.16 -10.97 7.44
CA THR A 8 11.89 -11.11 6.18
C THR A 8 11.34 -12.32 5.42
N SER A 9 11.04 -12.13 4.13
CA SER A 9 10.69 -13.19 3.19
C SER A 9 11.64 -13.11 1.99
N ASN A 10 12.31 -14.22 1.69
CA ASN A 10 13.40 -14.27 0.73
C ASN A 10 14.43 -13.17 1.04
N ARG A 11 14.57 -12.18 0.15
CA ARG A 11 15.52 -11.05 0.28
C ARG A 11 14.84 -9.70 0.59
N SER A 12 13.59 -9.72 1.07
CA SER A 12 12.78 -8.51 1.27
C SER A 12 12.10 -8.49 2.65
N GLN A 13 11.76 -7.29 3.14
CA GLN A 13 10.90 -7.14 4.31
C GLN A 13 9.42 -7.17 3.89
N ALA A 14 8.60 -7.80 4.71
CA ALA A 14 7.16 -7.88 4.55
C ALA A 14 6.47 -7.53 5.88
N VAL A 15 5.26 -6.99 5.77
CA VAL A 15 4.34 -6.79 6.89
C VAL A 15 3.10 -7.63 6.62
N ARG A 16 2.69 -8.46 7.57
CA ARG A 16 1.42 -9.17 7.47
C ARG A 16 0.30 -8.16 7.70
N LEU A 17 -0.63 -8.00 6.76
CA LEU A 17 -1.84 -7.20 6.97
C LEU A 17 -2.93 -8.07 7.63
N PRO A 18 -3.35 -7.77 8.86
CA PRO A 18 -4.48 -8.48 9.48
C PRO A 18 -5.78 -8.20 8.74
N LYS A 19 -6.75 -9.13 8.82
CA LYS A 19 -8.04 -9.03 8.11
C LYS A 19 -8.76 -7.70 8.31
N ALA A 20 -8.68 -7.13 9.52
CA ALA A 20 -9.32 -5.85 9.87
C ALA A 20 -8.78 -4.63 9.10
N VAL A 21 -7.60 -4.73 8.48
CA VAL A 21 -6.96 -3.67 7.70
C VAL A 21 -6.48 -4.17 6.33
N ALA A 22 -7.02 -5.30 5.85
CA ALA A 22 -6.70 -5.84 4.55
C ALA A 22 -7.30 -4.97 3.44
N PHE A 23 -6.62 -4.91 2.29
CA PHE A 23 -7.23 -4.34 1.10
C PHE A 23 -8.36 -5.25 0.58
N PRO A 24 -9.29 -4.70 -0.22
CA PRO A 24 -10.23 -5.50 -1.00
C PRO A 24 -9.51 -6.53 -1.89
N GLU A 25 -10.19 -7.64 -2.20
CA GLU A 25 -9.59 -8.79 -2.90
C GLU A 25 -8.99 -8.44 -4.28
N ASN A 26 -9.53 -7.43 -4.96
CA ASN A 26 -9.07 -7.00 -6.28
C ASN A 26 -7.82 -6.10 -6.26
N VAL A 27 -7.27 -5.78 -5.08
CA VAL A 27 -6.07 -4.94 -4.96
C VAL A 27 -4.82 -5.82 -4.92
N HIS A 28 -4.14 -5.91 -6.05
CA HIS A 28 -2.91 -6.72 -6.18
C HIS A 28 -1.62 -5.87 -6.31
N GLN A 29 -1.76 -4.57 -6.55
CA GLN A 29 -0.63 -3.65 -6.70
C GLN A 29 -0.82 -2.43 -5.82
N VAL A 30 0.24 -2.05 -5.13
CA VAL A 30 0.28 -0.91 -4.23
C VAL A 30 1.52 -0.07 -4.49
N ASP A 31 1.40 1.22 -4.22
CA ASP A 31 2.55 2.10 -4.15
C ASP A 31 2.90 2.38 -2.68
N ILE A 32 4.19 2.31 -2.35
CA ILE A 32 4.69 2.52 -0.97
C ILE A 32 5.39 3.88 -0.89
N LEU A 33 4.88 4.79 -0.06
CA LEU A 33 5.50 6.08 0.22
C LEU A 33 6.34 6.00 1.48
N LYS A 34 7.57 6.52 1.43
CA LYS A 34 8.42 6.72 2.60
C LYS A 34 8.22 8.14 3.13
N ILE A 35 7.71 8.25 4.36
CA ILE A 35 7.57 9.54 5.06
C ILE A 35 8.33 9.43 6.38
N GLY A 36 9.59 9.88 6.40
CA GLY A 36 10.49 9.67 7.53
C GLY A 36 10.59 8.19 7.92
N ARG A 37 10.18 7.88 9.16
CA ARG A 37 10.15 6.49 9.70
C ARG A 37 8.90 5.71 9.30
N SER A 38 7.90 6.36 8.73
CA SER A 38 6.61 5.75 8.37
C SER A 38 6.62 5.25 6.93
N ARG A 39 5.76 4.26 6.66
CA ARG A 39 5.41 3.80 5.31
C ARG A 39 3.91 3.96 5.13
N VAL A 40 3.50 4.66 4.08
CA VAL A 40 2.09 4.76 3.68
C VAL A 40 1.91 3.88 2.45
N ILE A 41 0.93 2.99 2.48
CA ILE A 41 0.66 2.01 1.42
C ILE A 41 -0.70 2.34 0.83
N VAL A 42 -0.76 2.53 -0.48
CA VAL A 42 -2.00 2.87 -1.21
C VAL A 42 -2.15 1.99 -2.44
N PRO A 43 -3.36 1.64 -2.88
CA PRO A 43 -3.57 0.96 -4.15
C PRO A 43 -2.94 1.74 -5.30
N LYS A 44 -2.32 1.02 -6.24
CA LYS A 44 -1.51 1.63 -7.29
C LYS A 44 -2.32 2.60 -8.16
N GLY A 45 -1.75 3.79 -8.35
CA GLY A 45 -2.36 4.81 -9.20
C GLY A 45 -3.58 5.52 -8.57
N LYS A 46 -3.92 5.22 -7.31
CA LYS A 46 -5.00 5.89 -6.57
C LYS A 46 -4.45 7.02 -5.69
N ARG A 47 -3.22 7.49 -5.94
CA ARG A 47 -2.69 8.69 -5.29
C ARG A 47 -3.35 9.92 -5.88
N TRP A 48 -3.46 10.96 -5.06
CA TRP A 48 -3.88 12.28 -5.54
C TRP A 48 -2.94 12.80 -6.62
N ASP A 49 -1.63 12.65 -6.44
CA ASP A 49 -0.63 13.01 -7.46
C ASP A 49 -0.89 12.27 -8.77
N ASP A 50 -1.25 10.99 -8.72
CA ASP A 50 -1.55 10.22 -9.95
C ASP A 50 -2.78 10.78 -10.66
N LEU A 51 -3.80 11.23 -9.93
CA LEU A 51 -4.99 11.88 -10.49
C LEU A 51 -4.65 13.23 -11.14
N PHE A 52 -3.84 14.06 -10.49
CA PHE A 52 -3.46 15.38 -11.03
C PHE A 52 -2.48 15.27 -12.20
N LEU A 53 -1.61 14.25 -12.21
CA LEU A 53 -0.62 14.04 -13.27
C LEU A 53 -1.20 13.29 -14.49
N HIS A 54 -2.15 12.37 -14.30
CA HIS A 54 -2.63 11.48 -15.37
C HIS A 54 -4.14 11.59 -15.66
N GLY A 55 -4.86 12.43 -14.92
CA GLY A 55 -6.31 12.58 -15.04
C GLY A 55 -7.12 11.41 -14.47
N PRO A 56 -8.47 11.53 -14.43
CA PRO A 56 -9.34 10.47 -13.94
C PRO A 56 -9.25 9.23 -14.83
N ARG A 57 -8.74 8.12 -14.28
CA ARG A 57 -8.73 6.83 -14.98
C ARG A 57 -10.12 6.21 -14.97
N LYS A 58 -10.62 5.79 -16.14
CA LYS A 58 -11.84 4.98 -16.23
C LYS A 58 -11.61 3.68 -15.44
N VAL A 59 -12.53 3.42 -14.51
CA VAL A 59 -12.58 2.20 -13.68
C VAL A 59 -13.16 1.08 -14.52
#